data_AF-A0A966TU59-F1
#
_entry.id   AF-A0A966TU59-F1
#
_cell.length_a   1.000
_cell.length_b   1.000
_cell.length_c   1.000
_cell.angle_alpha   90.00
_cell.angle_beta   90.00
_cell.angle_gamma   90.00
#
_symmetry.space_group_name_H-M   'P 1'
#
loop_
_entity.id
_entity.type
_entity.pdbx_description
1 polymer ?
#
loop_
_entity_poly.entity_id
_entity_poly.type
_entity_poly.pdbx_seq_one_letter_code
_entity_poly.pdbx_strand_id
1 'polypeptide(L)'
;MLKQRAGISRHCPIPEAIDLIQYTVFPNFVPYGGMGLSAGYRFRPYGDNPEKSIMEIFFLFPKSADGSHPKAAPIVWLSEEEPWSTVEVMGSAAMVVDQDTDNLKRIQKGLRATKKTGVTLANYQESRIRHFHQTLDQYLAAE
;
A
#
# COMPACT_ATOMS: atom_id res chain seq x y z
N MET A 1 -17.35 -17.28 -10.50
CA MET A 1 -18.09 -16.08 -10.03
C MET A 1 -18.58 -16.29 -8.60
N LEU A 2 -17.75 -16.01 -7.59
CA LEU A 2 -18.23 -15.89 -6.22
C LEU A 2 -18.87 -14.50 -6.06
N LYS A 3 -20.20 -14.43 -6.07
CA LYS A 3 -20.90 -13.25 -5.54
C LYS A 3 -20.84 -13.31 -4.02
N GLN A 4 -19.70 -12.92 -3.45
CA GLN A 4 -19.61 -12.64 -2.02
C GLN A 4 -20.37 -11.33 -1.82
N ARG A 5 -21.66 -11.43 -1.45
CA ARG A 5 -22.39 -10.28 -0.93
C ARG A 5 -21.58 -9.80 0.27
N ALA A 6 -21.01 -8.60 0.17
CA ALA A 6 -20.40 -7.93 1.31
C ALA A 6 -21.41 -8.00 2.45
N GLY A 7 -21.11 -8.82 3.45
CA GLY A 7 -21.97 -9.04 4.60
C GLY A 7 -21.93 -7.81 5.48
N ILE A 8 -22.48 -6.70 4.99
CA ILE A 8 -22.65 -5.49 5.78
C ILE A 8 -23.66 -5.87 6.86
N SER A 9 -23.12 -6.13 8.07
CA SER A 9 -23.93 -6.24 9.26
C SER A 9 -24.79 -4.98 9.36
N ARG A 10 -26.08 -5.13 9.73
CA ARG A 10 -27.01 -4.01 9.96
C ARG A 10 -26.52 -2.98 11.00
N HIS A 11 -25.36 -3.21 11.61
CA HIS A 11 -24.77 -2.41 12.68
C HIS A 11 -23.41 -1.77 12.34
N CYS A 12 -22.94 -1.80 11.10
CA CYS A 12 -21.73 -1.02 10.76
C CYS A 12 -22.06 0.47 10.72
N PRO A 13 -21.42 1.32 11.54
CA PRO A 13 -21.65 2.75 11.49
C PRO A 13 -21.09 3.35 10.20
N ILE A 14 -21.69 4.47 9.77
CA ILE A 14 -21.38 5.12 8.49
C ILE A 14 -19.89 5.47 8.35
N PRO A 15 -19.20 6.01 9.38
CA PRO A 15 -17.77 6.34 9.27
C PRO A 15 -16.91 5.15 8.82
N GLU A 16 -17.07 3.97 9.44
CA GLU A 16 -16.30 2.77 9.13
C GLU A 16 -16.65 2.20 7.75
N ALA A 17 -17.90 2.41 7.30
CA ALA A 17 -18.32 2.02 5.96
C ALA A 17 -17.69 2.87 4.86
N ILE A 18 -17.44 4.16 5.12
CA ILE A 18 -16.88 5.12 4.13
C ILE A 18 -15.40 5.45 4.35
N ASP A 19 -14.77 4.86 5.37
CA ASP A 19 -13.37 5.14 5.68
C ASP A 19 -12.44 4.59 4.59
N LEU A 20 -11.94 5.49 3.76
CA LEU A 20 -10.91 5.22 2.74
C LEU A 20 -9.57 5.87 3.12
N ILE A 21 -9.37 6.16 4.41
CA ILE A 21 -8.13 6.73 4.92
C ILE A 21 -7.03 5.67 4.85
N GLN A 22 -5.87 6.11 4.35
CA GLN A 22 -4.63 5.35 4.38
C GLN A 22 -3.92 5.61 5.70
N TYR A 23 -3.80 4.56 6.51
CA TYR A 23 -3.01 4.59 7.73
C TYR A 23 -1.59 4.13 7.43
N THR A 24 -0.60 4.68 8.12
CA THR A 24 0.80 4.26 7.98
C THR A 24 1.29 3.71 9.32
N VAL A 25 1.61 2.43 9.34
CA VAL A 25 2.27 1.76 10.44
C VAL A 25 3.76 1.69 10.09
N PHE A 26 4.55 2.53 10.75
CA PHE A 26 5.99 2.60 10.54
C PHE A 26 6.65 1.23 10.82
N PRO A 27 7.60 0.76 9.98
CA PRO A 27 8.23 1.50 8.88
C PRO A 27 7.59 1.29 7.50
N ASN A 28 6.77 0.26 7.30
CA ASN A 28 6.51 -0.21 5.94
C ASN A 28 5.16 -0.88 5.68
N PHE A 29 4.17 -0.66 6.54
CA PHE A 29 2.83 -1.23 6.38
C PHE A 29 1.77 -0.13 6.28
N VAL A 30 0.93 -0.20 5.25
CA VAL A 30 -0.11 0.79 4.95
C VAL A 30 -1.47 0.09 4.80
N PRO A 31 -2.22 -0.11 5.90
CA PRO A 31 -3.58 -0.64 5.82
C PRO A 31 -4.61 0.46 5.52
N TYR A 32 -5.68 0.06 4.83
CA TYR A 32 -6.94 0.82 4.80
C TYR A 32 -7.87 0.26 5.87
N GLY A 33 -8.46 1.17 6.66
CA GLY A 33 -9.28 0.80 7.83
C GLY A 33 -10.73 0.46 7.51
N GLY A 34 -11.31 1.04 6.46
CA GLY A 34 -12.73 0.88 6.18
C GLY A 34 -13.12 -0.26 5.26
N MET A 35 -14.44 -0.47 5.18
CA MET A 35 -15.03 -1.56 4.40
C MET A 35 -15.11 -1.28 2.90
N GLY A 36 -14.98 -0.01 2.48
CA GLY A 36 -15.06 0.38 1.07
C GLY A 36 -13.88 -0.09 0.23
N LEU A 37 -12.67 -0.07 0.80
CA LEU A 37 -11.45 -0.60 0.20
C LEU A 37 -10.63 -1.28 1.30
N SER A 38 -10.79 -2.58 1.47
CA SER A 38 -10.06 -3.33 2.50
C SER A 38 -8.70 -3.82 2.00
N ALA A 39 -7.95 -2.93 1.35
CA ALA A 39 -6.60 -3.21 0.85
C ALA A 39 -5.56 -2.99 1.95
N GLY A 40 -4.41 -3.63 1.80
CA GLY A 40 -3.20 -3.34 2.56
C GLY A 40 -2.00 -3.36 1.63
N TYR A 41 -1.09 -2.41 1.82
CA TYR A 41 0.19 -2.36 1.14
C TYR A 41 1.33 -2.63 2.11
N ARG A 42 2.32 -3.41 1.68
CA ARG A 42 3.54 -3.61 2.44
C ARG A 42 4.76 -3.50 1.53
N PHE A 43 5.76 -2.75 1.97
CA PHE A 43 6.99 -2.49 1.21
C PHE A 43 8.19 -3.13 1.92
N ARG A 44 8.68 -4.26 1.42
CA ARG A 44 9.79 -4.98 2.05
C ARG A 44 11.11 -4.67 1.34
N PRO A 45 12.23 -4.53 2.07
CA PRO A 45 13.55 -4.48 1.44
C PRO A 45 13.79 -5.72 0.56
N TYR A 46 14.47 -5.53 -0.58
CA TYR A 46 14.93 -6.63 -1.42
C TYR A 46 16.40 -6.96 -1.08
N GLY A 47 16.58 -7.75 -0.02
CA GLY A 47 17.91 -7.94 0.59
C GLY A 47 18.49 -6.60 1.02
N ASP A 48 19.78 -6.40 0.74
CA ASP A 48 20.50 -5.14 1.05
C ASP A 48 20.52 -4.17 -0.14
N ASN A 49 19.70 -4.39 -1.17
CA ASN A 49 19.69 -3.52 -2.35
C ASN A 49 18.80 -2.28 -2.10
N PRO A 50 19.37 -1.07 -1.97
CA PRO A 50 18.59 0.14 -1.73
C PRO A 50 17.78 0.61 -2.94
N GLU A 51 18.01 0.03 -4.13
CA GLU A 51 17.27 0.35 -5.36
C GLU A 51 16.04 -0.52 -5.56
N LYS A 52 15.81 -1.52 -4.69
CA LYS A 52 14.75 -2.50 -4.88
C LYS A 52 13.97 -2.77 -3.60
N SER A 53 12.65 -2.95 -3.78
CA SER A 53 11.75 -3.38 -2.73
C SER A 53 10.71 -4.33 -3.30
N ILE A 54 10.15 -5.17 -2.44
CA ILE A 54 8.99 -6.01 -2.75
C ILE A 54 7.76 -5.23 -2.30
N MET A 55 6.91 -4.84 -3.26
CA MET A 55 5.60 -4.26 -2.98
C MET A 55 4.57 -5.38 -2.96
N GLU A 56 3.90 -5.55 -1.82
CA GLU A 56 2.80 -6.50 -1.65
C GLU A 56 1.49 -5.73 -1.57
N ILE A 57 0.49 -6.19 -2.32
CA ILE A 57 -0.90 -5.74 -2.22
C ILE A 57 -1.74 -6.95 -1.81
N PHE A 58 -2.51 -6.79 -0.74
CA PHE A 58 -3.42 -7.83 -0.28
C PHE A 58 -4.76 -7.25 0.14
N PHE A 59 -5.80 -8.07 0.12
CA PHE A 59 -7.15 -7.69 0.49
C PHE A 59 -7.59 -8.47 1.74
N LEU A 60 -8.06 -7.75 2.75
CA LEU A 60 -8.51 -8.30 4.02
C LEU A 60 -10.02 -8.12 4.16
N PHE A 61 -10.78 -9.16 3.88
CA PHE A 61 -12.24 -9.10 4.01
C PHE A 61 -12.71 -9.55 5.41
N PRO A 62 -13.85 -9.03 5.89
CA PRO A 62 -14.43 -9.49 7.14
C PRO A 62 -14.77 -10.98 7.05
N LYS A 63 -14.60 -11.70 8.17
CA LYS A 63 -15.12 -13.06 8.31
C LYS A 63 -16.64 -13.04 8.19
N SER A 64 -17.23 -14.14 7.75
CA SER A 64 -18.68 -14.30 7.82
C SER A 64 -19.16 -14.34 9.27
N ALA A 65 -20.46 -14.13 9.48
CA ALA A 65 -21.06 -14.08 10.81
C ALA A 65 -20.86 -15.37 11.64
N ASP A 66 -20.73 -16.51 10.97
CA ASP A 66 -20.43 -17.82 11.58
C ASP A 66 -18.92 -18.05 11.80
N GLY A 67 -18.08 -17.07 11.49
CA GLY A 67 -16.62 -17.15 11.61
C GLY A 67 -15.91 -17.90 10.48
N SER A 68 -16.66 -18.47 9.53
CA SER A 68 -16.07 -19.12 8.37
C SER A 68 -15.36 -18.10 7.46
N HIS A 69 -14.38 -18.58 6.70
CA HIS A 69 -13.64 -17.77 5.75
C HIS A 69 -13.00 -18.69 4.71
N PRO A 70 -12.84 -18.23 3.45
CA PRO A 70 -12.09 -19.00 2.47
C PRO A 70 -10.65 -19.17 2.92
N LYS A 71 -9.98 -20.21 2.42
CA LYS A 71 -8.53 -20.36 2.55
C LYS A 71 -7.86 -19.12 1.96
N ALA A 72 -6.75 -18.69 2.58
CA ALA A 72 -5.92 -17.62 2.04
C ALA A 72 -5.58 -17.90 0.57
N ALA A 73 -5.75 -16.88 -0.28
CA ALA A 73 -5.40 -16.97 -1.69
C ALA A 73 -3.89 -17.23 -1.83
N PRO A 74 -3.46 -17.99 -2.85
CA PRO A 74 -2.04 -18.10 -3.16
C PRO A 74 -1.48 -16.72 -3.54
N ILE A 75 -0.20 -16.51 -3.25
CA ILE A 75 0.50 -15.29 -3.65
C ILE A 75 0.73 -15.34 -5.15
N VAL A 76 0.37 -14.25 -5.85
CA VAL A 76 0.72 -14.02 -7.25
C VAL A 76 1.96 -13.12 -7.26
N TRP A 77 3.06 -13.63 -7.80
CA TRP A 77 4.31 -12.89 -7.93
C TRP A 77 4.42 -12.30 -9.32
N LEU A 78 4.70 -11.00 -9.39
CA LEU A 78 4.94 -10.28 -10.63
C LEU A 78 6.43 -9.96 -10.76
N SER A 79 6.93 -9.88 -12.00
CA SER A 79 8.25 -9.29 -12.28
C SER A 79 8.14 -7.76 -12.33
N GLU A 80 9.27 -7.04 -12.41
CA GLU A 80 9.29 -5.58 -12.46
C GLU A 80 8.70 -4.99 -13.76
N GLU A 81 8.67 -5.81 -14.82
CA GLU A 81 8.19 -5.49 -16.16
C GLU A 81 6.74 -5.90 -16.38
N GLU A 82 6.21 -6.78 -15.53
CA GLU A 82 4.84 -7.26 -15.64
C GLU A 82 3.85 -6.22 -15.04
N PRO A 83 2.88 -5.72 -15.82
CA PRO A 83 1.89 -4.79 -15.30
C PRO A 83 0.98 -5.46 -14.27
N TRP A 84 0.58 -4.71 -13.25
CA TRP A 84 -0.42 -5.13 -12.27
C TRP A 84 -1.77 -5.43 -12.92
N SER A 85 -2.08 -4.77 -14.05
CA SER A 85 -3.30 -5.01 -14.84
C SER A 85 -3.42 -6.41 -15.44
N THR A 86 -2.34 -7.20 -15.45
CA THR A 86 -2.39 -8.63 -15.80
C THR A 86 -3.08 -9.47 -14.71
N VAL A 87 -3.15 -8.97 -13.47
CA VAL A 87 -3.76 -9.68 -12.34
C VAL A 87 -5.25 -9.36 -12.26
N GLU A 88 -6.08 -10.21 -12.87
CA GLU A 88 -7.53 -10.01 -13.00
C GLU A 88 -8.24 -9.68 -11.66
N VAL A 89 -7.81 -10.28 -10.54
CA VAL A 89 -8.43 -10.08 -9.22
C VAL A 89 -8.30 -8.64 -8.70
N MET A 90 -7.33 -7.87 -9.21
CA MET A 90 -7.15 -6.47 -8.83
C MET A 90 -8.18 -5.53 -9.46
N GLY A 91 -8.86 -5.97 -10.53
CA GLY A 91 -9.88 -5.18 -11.21
C GLY A 91 -9.37 -3.79 -11.62
N SER A 92 -10.20 -2.75 -11.40
CA SER A 92 -9.86 -1.38 -11.76
C SER A 92 -8.71 -0.77 -10.95
N ALA A 93 -8.38 -1.32 -9.77
CA ALA A 93 -7.29 -0.82 -8.94
C ALA A 93 -5.93 -1.01 -9.62
N ALA A 94 -5.78 -2.07 -10.43
CA ALA A 94 -4.53 -2.37 -11.11
C ALA A 94 -4.03 -1.23 -12.00
N MET A 95 -4.92 -0.52 -12.69
CA MET A 95 -4.56 0.61 -13.54
C MET A 95 -3.96 1.78 -12.75
N VAL A 96 -4.41 1.98 -11.51
CA VAL A 96 -3.88 3.02 -10.63
C VAL A 96 -2.51 2.60 -10.10
N VAL A 97 -2.38 1.33 -9.70
CA VAL A 97 -1.10 0.80 -9.20
C VAL A 97 -0.04 0.79 -10.30
N ASP A 98 -0.40 0.50 -11.56
CA ASP A 98 0.49 0.64 -12.71
C ASP A 98 1.03 2.07 -12.84
N GLN A 99 0.15 3.08 -12.73
CA GLN A 99 0.56 4.49 -12.77
C GLN A 99 1.49 4.87 -11.61
N ASP A 100 1.17 4.42 -10.39
CA ASP A 100 1.99 4.67 -9.21
C ASP A 100 3.38 4.01 -9.33
N THR A 101 3.42 2.77 -9.84
CA THR A 101 4.67 2.03 -10.06
C THR A 101 5.57 2.76 -11.07
N ASP A 102 5.01 3.25 -12.16
CA ASP A 102 5.74 4.06 -13.14
C ASP A 102 6.28 5.37 -12.56
N ASN A 103 5.49 6.02 -11.69
CA ASN A 103 5.91 7.23 -11.00
C ASN A 103 7.07 6.94 -10.03
N LEU A 104 7.00 5.87 -9.25
CA LEU A 104 8.08 5.45 -8.34
C LEU A 104 9.40 5.23 -9.08
N LYS A 105 9.36 4.53 -10.22
CA LYS A 105 10.54 4.31 -11.09
C LYS A 105 11.15 5.63 -11.56
N ARG A 106 10.32 6.59 -11.96
CA ARG A 106 10.77 7.94 -12.41
C ARG A 106 11.33 8.77 -11.27
N ILE A 107 10.69 8.74 -10.09
CA ILE A 107 11.16 9.41 -8.88
C ILE A 107 12.54 8.89 -8.50
N GLN A 108 12.73 7.57 -8.42
CA GLN A 108 14.01 6.97 -8.06
C GLN A 108 15.13 7.39 -9.03
N LYS A 109 14.86 7.34 -10.35
CA LYS A 109 15.81 7.81 -11.36
C LYS A 109 16.15 9.30 -11.18
N GLY A 110 15.16 10.13 -10.88
CA GLY A 110 15.34 11.56 -10.61
C GLY A 110 16.18 11.82 -9.35
N LEU A 111 15.93 11.08 -8.27
CA LEU A 111 16.70 11.16 -7.03
C LEU A 111 18.17 10.76 -7.21
N ARG A 112 18.46 9.81 -8.11
CA ARG A 112 19.84 9.44 -8.45
C ARG A 112 20.53 10.44 -9.38
N ALA A 113 19.77 11.15 -10.22
CA ALA A 113 20.31 12.13 -11.15
C ALA A 113 20.46 13.55 -10.57
N THR A 114 19.78 13.86 -9.46
CA THR A 114 19.79 15.20 -8.87
C THR A 114 21.16 15.59 -8.32
N LYS A 115 21.54 16.86 -8.48
CA LYS A 115 22.73 17.46 -7.84
C LYS A 115 22.39 18.19 -6.53
N LYS A 116 21.10 18.32 -6.23
CA LYS A 116 20.63 18.99 -5.02
C LYS A 116 20.79 18.05 -3.83
N THR A 117 21.30 18.58 -2.72
CA THR A 117 21.32 17.88 -1.44
C THR A 117 19.89 17.77 -0.91
N GLY A 118 19.25 16.63 -1.15
CA GLY A 118 17.90 16.31 -0.66
C GLY A 118 16.73 16.79 -1.55
N VAL A 119 15.51 16.62 -1.04
CA VAL A 119 14.24 16.93 -1.71
C VAL A 119 13.55 18.14 -1.08
N THR A 120 12.82 18.93 -1.88
CA THR A 120 11.92 19.97 -1.35
C THR A 120 10.53 19.40 -1.26
N LEU A 121 9.90 19.57 -0.09
CA LEU A 121 8.54 19.10 0.17
C LEU A 121 7.61 20.29 0.44
N ALA A 122 6.37 20.20 -0.02
CA ALA A 122 5.31 21.17 0.19
C ALA A 122 4.92 21.25 1.67
N ASN A 123 4.71 22.48 2.15
CA ASN A 123 4.50 22.74 3.58
C ASN A 123 3.31 21.97 4.18
N TYR A 124 2.17 21.87 3.48
CA TYR A 124 0.97 21.23 4.03
C TYR A 124 0.79 19.79 3.57
N GLN A 125 0.75 19.56 2.26
CA GLN A 125 0.36 18.28 1.67
C GLN A 125 1.37 17.14 1.93
N GLU A 126 2.65 17.46 2.12
CA GLU A 126 3.72 16.48 2.29
C GLU A 126 4.25 16.41 3.73
N SER A 127 3.43 16.85 4.68
CA SER A 127 3.73 16.76 6.13
C SER A 127 3.97 15.32 6.59
N ARG A 128 3.20 14.35 6.08
CA ARG A 128 3.38 12.91 6.38
C ARG A 128 4.72 12.36 5.90
N ILE A 129 5.19 12.76 4.72
CA ILE A 129 6.49 12.34 4.18
C ILE A 129 7.62 12.91 5.06
N ARG A 130 7.55 14.19 5.44
CA ARG A 130 8.51 14.78 6.38
C ARG A 130 8.54 14.04 7.72
N HIS A 131 7.37 13.77 8.28
CA HIS A 131 7.27 13.07 9.56
C HIS A 131 7.84 11.65 9.49
N PHE A 132 7.62 10.93 8.38
CA PHE A 132 8.22 9.63 8.13
C PHE A 132 9.75 9.68 8.18
N HIS A 133 10.37 10.61 7.44
CA HIS A 133 11.82 10.75 7.42
C HIS A 133 12.39 11.18 8.77
N GLN A 134 11.74 12.10 9.49
CA GLN A 134 12.14 12.48 10.85
C GLN A 134 12.11 11.30 11.82
N THR A 135 11.09 10.44 11.71
CA THR A 135 10.97 9.23 12.52
C THR A 135 12.08 8.25 12.15
N LEU A 136 12.33 8.03 10.86
CA LEU A 136 13.41 7.16 10.39
C LEU A 136 14.78 7.64 10.92
N ASP A 137 15.09 8.93 10.83
CA ASP A 137 16.34 9.50 11.33
C ASP A 137 16.52 9.26 12.84
N GLN A 138 15.43 9.33 13.63
CA GLN A 138 15.48 9.03 15.06
C GLN A 138 15.83 7.57 15.34
N TYR A 139 15.25 6.63 14.59
CA TYR A 139 15.58 5.20 14.73
C TYR A 139 17.03 4.92 14.32
N LEU A 140 17.51 5.54 13.23
CA LEU A 140 18.90 5.37 12.76
C LEU A 140 19.94 6.01 13.69
N ALA A 141 19.58 7.09 14.38
CA ALA A 141 20.47 7.77 15.34
C ALA A 141 20.45 7.13 16.74
N ALA A 142 19.51 6.23 17.02
CA ALA A 142 19.40 5.52 18.30
C ALA A 142 20.31 4.27 18.36
N GLU A 143 21.03 3.96 17.28
CA GLU A 143 22.09 2.94 17.22
C GLU A 143 23.48 3.49 17.57
#